data_AF-A0A9P5AFB4-F1
#
_entry.id   AF-A0A9P5AFB4-F1
#
_cell.length_a   1.000
_cell.length_b   1.000
_cell.length_c   1.000
_cell.angle_alpha   90.00
_cell.angle_beta   90.00
_cell.angle_gamma   90.00
#
_symmetry.space_group_name_H-M   'P 1'
#
loop_
_entity.id
_entity.type
_entity.pdbx_description
1 polymer ?
#
loop_
_entity_poly.entity_id
_entity_poly.type
_entity_poly.pdbx_seq_one_letter_code
_entity_poly.pdbx_strand_id
1 'polypeptide(L)'
;MIKFILLGLSYVATTYSIALEKRAPTPFSYFTRNEFFQPAANAQLWDTLYARSLQLPDESVLITWENYPAESKDYPVNHPIYKSVDGGATWSNFSAVKDTQNGWGMRFRKG
;
A
#
# COMPACT_ATOMS: atom_id res chain seq x y z
N MET A 1 65.01 -24.50 20.29
CA MET A 1 63.53 -24.44 20.37
C MET A 1 63.09 -23.05 19.93
N ILE A 2 62.51 -22.90 18.74
CA ILE A 2 62.11 -21.61 18.17
C ILE A 2 60.59 -21.47 18.36
N LYS A 3 60.15 -20.44 19.08
CA LYS A 3 58.74 -20.09 19.29
C LYS A 3 58.34 -19.05 18.24
N PHE A 4 57.48 -19.44 17.30
CA PHE A 4 56.83 -18.51 16.39
C PHE A 4 55.64 -17.87 17.10
N ILE A 5 55.62 -16.53 17.17
CA ILE A 5 54.46 -15.75 17.62
C ILE A 5 53.76 -15.22 16.37
N LEU A 6 52.55 -15.70 16.10
CA LEU A 6 51.67 -15.09 15.09
C LEU A 6 50.82 -14.00 15.76
N LEU A 7 51.02 -12.74 15.36
CA LEU A 7 50.04 -11.67 15.59
C LEU A 7 48.97 -11.75 14.49
N GLY A 8 47.74 -12.09 14.85
CA GLY A 8 46.59 -11.97 13.96
C GLY A 8 46.04 -10.54 14.00
N LEU A 9 46.05 -9.85 12.86
CA LEU A 9 45.27 -8.63 12.66
C LEU A 9 43.81 -9.01 12.38
N SER A 10 42.89 -8.65 13.26
CA SER A 10 41.46 -8.68 12.98
C SER A 10 41.04 -7.34 12.36
N TYR A 11 40.62 -7.37 11.10
CA TYR A 11 39.93 -6.25 10.46
C TYR A 11 38.42 -6.36 10.77
N VAL A 12 37.87 -5.37 11.47
CA VAL A 12 36.41 -5.23 11.62
C VAL A 12 35.92 -4.40 10.44
N ALA A 13 35.29 -5.04 9.46
CA ALA A 13 34.63 -4.34 8.37
C ALA A 13 33.21 -3.91 8.83
N THR A 14 33.04 -2.63 9.15
CA THR A 14 31.70 -2.07 9.36
C THR A 14 31.05 -1.84 8.00
N THR A 15 30.12 -2.71 7.59
CA THR A 15 29.32 -2.49 6.39
C THR A 15 28.24 -1.45 6.70
N TYR A 16 28.37 -0.25 6.12
CA TYR A 16 27.27 0.71 6.09
C TYR A 16 26.28 0.29 5.02
N SER A 17 25.15 -0.30 5.43
CA SER A 17 24.02 -0.51 4.53
C SER A 17 23.26 0.81 4.41
N ILE A 18 23.46 1.53 3.30
CA ILE A 18 22.57 2.65 2.96
C ILE A 18 21.24 2.02 2.51
N ALA A 19 20.17 2.24 3.26
CA ALA A 19 18.84 1.84 2.84
C ALA A 19 18.50 2.61 1.55
N LEU A 20 18.35 1.91 0.43
CA LEU A 20 17.86 2.51 -0.81
C LEU A 20 16.37 2.82 -0.62
N GLU A 21 16.05 4.09 -0.36
CA GLU A 21 14.66 4.53 -0.25
C GLU A 21 13.99 4.42 -1.62
N LYS A 22 12.79 3.82 -1.65
CA LYS A 22 11.97 3.74 -2.87
C LYS A 22 11.65 5.18 -3.30
N ARG A 23 12.22 5.62 -4.42
CA ARG A 23 11.96 6.95 -4.96
C ARG A 23 10.47 7.08 -5.30
N ALA A 24 9.80 8.06 -4.71
CA ALA A 24 8.43 8.41 -5.07
C ALA A 24 8.37 8.83 -6.56
N PRO A 25 7.33 8.42 -7.30
CA PRO A 25 7.18 8.85 -8.69
C PRO A 25 7.06 10.37 -8.80
N THR A 26 7.57 10.93 -9.90
CA THR A 26 7.33 12.34 -10.25
C THR A 26 5.89 12.53 -10.73
N PRO A 27 5.23 13.66 -10.40
CA PRO A 27 3.92 14.03 -10.95
C PRO A 27 3.88 13.92 -12.48
N PHE A 28 2.76 13.42 -13.02
CA PHE A 28 2.49 13.33 -14.46
C PHE A 28 3.62 12.70 -15.29
N SER A 29 4.26 11.67 -14.74
CA SER A 29 5.37 10.95 -15.39
C SER A 29 5.08 9.47 -15.56
N TYR A 30 5.96 8.75 -16.27
CA TYR A 30 5.88 7.30 -16.39
C TYR A 30 6.48 6.63 -15.16
N PHE A 31 5.75 5.68 -14.58
CA PHE A 31 6.23 4.87 -13.47
C PHE A 31 5.65 3.46 -13.55
N THR A 32 6.33 2.53 -12.90
CA THR A 32 5.95 1.12 -12.83
C THR A 32 5.87 0.71 -11.37
N ARG A 33 4.82 -0.04 -10.98
CA ARG A 33 4.61 -0.53 -9.61
C ARG A 33 4.54 0.59 -8.55
N ASN A 34 3.71 1.61 -8.78
CA ASN A 34 3.39 2.60 -7.76
C ASN A 34 2.34 2.06 -6.77
N GLU A 35 2.81 1.24 -5.85
CA GLU A 35 2.04 0.79 -4.69
C GLU A 35 1.78 1.96 -3.72
N PHE A 36 0.51 2.25 -3.48
CA PHE A 36 0.07 3.35 -2.59
C PHE A 36 -0.82 2.88 -1.44
N PHE A 37 -1.31 1.63 -1.49
CA PHE A 37 -2.16 1.05 -0.46
C PHE A 37 -1.64 -0.33 -0.09
N GLN A 38 -1.54 -0.57 1.21
CA GLN A 38 -1.31 -1.89 1.78
C GLN A 38 -2.47 -2.21 2.72
N PRO A 39 -3.09 -3.39 2.59
CA PRO A 39 -4.11 -3.82 3.54
C PRO A 39 -3.54 -3.97 4.94
N ALA A 40 -4.40 -3.93 5.95
CA ALA A 40 -4.00 -4.24 7.31
C ALA A 40 -3.43 -5.66 7.39
N ALA A 41 -2.44 -5.90 8.26
CA ALA A 41 -1.79 -7.22 8.39
C ALA A 41 -2.75 -8.35 8.80
N ASN A 42 -3.90 -8.00 9.38
CA ASN A 42 -4.98 -8.91 9.76
C ASN A 42 -6.20 -8.80 8.82
N ALA A 43 -6.03 -8.24 7.63
CA ALA A 43 -7.05 -8.26 6.60
C ALA A 43 -7.48 -9.72 6.33
N GLN A 44 -8.75 -9.86 5.98
CA GLN A 44 -9.39 -11.16 5.82
C GLN A 44 -9.62 -11.45 4.32
N LEU A 45 -9.95 -12.69 4.01
CA LEU A 45 -10.24 -13.14 2.63
C LEU A 45 -9.05 -12.93 1.69
N TRP A 46 -9.21 -12.07 0.67
CA TRP A 46 -8.21 -11.76 -0.35
C TRP A 46 -7.53 -10.42 -0.12
N ASP A 47 -7.64 -9.87 1.10
CA ASP A 47 -7.20 -8.54 1.51
C ASP A 47 -7.83 -7.40 0.70
N THR A 48 -7.37 -7.21 -0.53
CA THR A 48 -7.93 -6.28 -1.52
C THR A 48 -8.17 -6.97 -2.85
N LEU A 49 -9.31 -6.71 -3.49
CA LEU A 49 -9.62 -7.30 -4.81
C LEU A 49 -10.35 -6.31 -5.71
N TYR A 50 -10.30 -6.55 -7.02
CA TYR A 50 -11.23 -5.94 -7.98
C TYR A 50 -11.14 -4.40 -8.10
N ALA A 51 -9.92 -3.86 -8.20
CA ALA A 51 -9.70 -2.43 -8.34
C ALA A 51 -10.45 -1.81 -9.55
N ARG A 52 -10.97 -0.60 -9.38
CA ARG A 52 -11.64 0.22 -10.41
C ARG A 52 -11.22 1.67 -10.25
N SER A 53 -11.02 2.36 -11.38
CA SER A 53 -10.66 3.77 -11.41
C SER A 53 -11.61 4.58 -12.27
N LEU A 54 -11.63 5.88 -12.02
CA LEU A 54 -12.37 6.88 -12.77
C LEU A 54 -11.52 8.15 -12.86
N GLN A 55 -11.33 8.67 -14.07
CA GLN A 55 -10.75 10.01 -14.25
C GLN A 55 -11.88 11.06 -14.30
N LEU A 56 -11.71 12.14 -13.57
CA LEU A 56 -12.64 13.26 -13.51
C LEU A 56 -12.28 14.35 -14.55
N PRO A 57 -13.19 15.30 -14.84
CA PRO A 57 -12.91 16.39 -15.78
C PRO A 57 -11.77 17.33 -15.35
N ASP A 58 -11.43 17.41 -14.07
CA ASP A 58 -10.28 18.15 -13.53
C ASP A 58 -8.96 17.37 -13.63
N GLU A 59 -8.95 16.30 -14.45
CA GLU A 59 -7.85 15.34 -14.65
C GLU A 59 -7.48 14.49 -13.44
N SER A 60 -8.08 14.76 -12.27
CA SER A 60 -7.84 13.94 -11.08
C SER A 60 -8.39 12.53 -11.25
N VAL A 61 -7.76 11.57 -10.57
CA VAL A 61 -8.12 10.16 -10.67
C VAL A 61 -8.66 9.68 -9.33
N LEU A 62 -9.82 9.03 -9.35
CA LEU A 62 -10.37 8.27 -8.23
C LEU A 62 -10.08 6.79 -8.44
N ILE A 63 -9.78 6.07 -7.36
CA ILE A 63 -9.63 4.62 -7.36
C ILE A 63 -10.29 4.00 -6.12
N THR A 64 -10.88 2.84 -6.33
CA THR A 64 -11.55 2.02 -5.29
C THR A 64 -11.30 0.53 -5.55
N TRP A 65 -11.60 -0.31 -4.57
CA TRP A 65 -11.50 -1.77 -4.64
C TRP A 65 -12.44 -2.41 -3.61
N GLU A 66 -12.61 -3.73 -3.66
CA GLU A 66 -13.14 -4.48 -2.54
C GLU A 66 -12.08 -4.54 -1.44
N ASN A 67 -12.36 -3.95 -0.29
CA ASN A 67 -11.45 -3.87 0.83
C ASN A 67 -11.95 -4.75 1.98
N TYR A 68 -11.21 -5.80 2.34
CA TYR A 68 -11.62 -6.78 3.34
C TYR A 68 -10.79 -6.65 4.64
N PRO A 69 -11.04 -5.63 5.48
CA PRO A 69 -10.40 -5.54 6.78
C PRO A 69 -10.89 -6.65 7.72
N ALA A 70 -10.28 -6.76 8.91
CA ALA A 70 -10.86 -7.53 10.00
C ALA A 70 -12.24 -6.96 10.39
N GLU A 71 -13.29 -7.57 9.85
CA GLU A 71 -14.65 -7.04 9.95
C GLU A 71 -15.18 -7.09 11.38
N SER A 72 -15.89 -6.04 11.78
CA SER A 72 -16.72 -6.02 12.99
C SER A 72 -17.99 -5.22 12.76
N LYS A 73 -18.94 -5.26 13.70
CA LYS A 73 -20.16 -4.42 13.62
C LYS A 73 -19.85 -2.92 13.51
N ASP A 74 -18.77 -2.47 14.14
CA ASP A 74 -18.36 -1.05 14.12
C ASP A 74 -17.57 -0.69 12.85
N TYR A 75 -16.98 -1.71 12.19
CA TYR A 75 -16.16 -1.57 11.00
C TYR A 75 -16.60 -2.56 9.91
N PRO A 76 -17.80 -2.37 9.33
CA PRO A 76 -18.24 -3.19 8.21
C PRO A 76 -17.38 -2.91 6.96
N VAL A 77 -17.31 -3.91 6.09
CA VAL A 77 -16.69 -3.80 4.76
C VAL A 77 -17.25 -2.57 4.01
N ASN A 78 -16.36 -1.82 3.36
CA ASN A 78 -16.70 -0.65 2.57
C ASN A 78 -15.81 -0.55 1.32
N HIS A 79 -16.15 0.39 0.44
CA HIS A 79 -15.31 0.74 -0.70
C HIS A 79 -14.58 2.06 -0.43
N PRO A 80 -13.28 2.04 -0.10
CA PRO A 80 -12.51 3.26 0.10
C PRO A 80 -12.29 3.96 -1.25
N ILE A 81 -12.38 5.29 -1.24
CA ILE A 81 -12.08 6.12 -2.41
C ILE A 81 -10.79 6.87 -2.13
N TYR A 82 -9.77 6.60 -2.95
CA TYR A 82 -8.52 7.36 -2.96
C TYR A 82 -8.50 8.28 -4.17
N LYS A 83 -7.94 9.48 -3.99
CA LYS A 83 -7.80 10.49 -5.03
C LYS A 83 -6.32 10.78 -5.30
N SER A 84 -5.98 10.93 -6.57
CA SER A 84 -4.71 11.50 -7.04
C SER A 84 -5.00 12.76 -7.86
N VAL A 85 -4.18 13.78 -7.68
CA VAL A 85 -4.23 15.06 -8.44
C VAL A 85 -2.96 15.29 -9.26
N ASP A 86 -2.09 14.28 -9.34
CA ASP A 86 -0.74 14.37 -9.91
C ASP A 86 -0.43 13.25 -10.91
N GLY A 87 -1.48 12.75 -11.58
CA GLY A 87 -1.35 11.68 -12.59
C GLY A 87 -1.10 10.29 -11.99
N GLY A 88 -1.50 10.07 -10.74
CA GLY A 88 -1.34 8.79 -10.04
C GLY A 88 0.00 8.59 -9.35
N ALA A 89 0.81 9.65 -9.23
CA ALA A 89 2.12 9.60 -8.56
C ALA A 89 1.95 9.50 -7.03
N THR A 90 1.02 10.26 -6.47
CA THR A 90 0.62 10.17 -5.07
C THR A 90 -0.90 10.01 -4.93
N TRP A 91 -1.31 9.43 -3.80
CA TRP A 91 -2.71 9.13 -3.50
C TRP A 91 -3.01 9.49 -2.06
N SER A 92 -4.20 10.03 -1.83
CA SER A 92 -4.71 10.33 -0.49
C SER A 92 -6.11 9.75 -0.32
N ASN A 93 -6.43 9.30 0.90
CA ASN A 93 -7.79 8.93 1.26
C ASN A 93 -8.71 10.15 1.05
N PHE A 94 -9.77 9.98 0.27
CA PHE A 94 -10.71 11.04 -0.08
C PHE A 94 -12.07 10.82 0.57
N SER A 95 -12.61 9.61 0.49
CA SER A 95 -13.89 9.23 1.10
C SER A 95 -14.03 7.71 1.17
N ALA A 96 -15.19 7.22 1.60
CA ALA A 96 -15.55 5.81 1.51
C ALA A 96 -17.05 5.67 1.25
N VAL A 97 -17.42 4.72 0.39
CA VAL A 97 -18.81 4.33 0.17
C VAL A 97 -19.16 3.25 1.16
N LYS A 98 -20.12 3.55 2.05
CA LYS A 98 -20.58 2.68 3.12
C LYS A 98 -22.00 2.19 2.85
N ASP A 99 -22.34 1.03 3.38
CA ASP A 99 -23.71 0.53 3.38
C ASP A 99 -24.49 1.24 4.48
N THR A 100 -25.34 2.18 4.09
CA THR A 100 -26.18 2.96 5.02
C THR A 100 -27.59 2.41 5.15
N GLN A 101 -27.93 1.31 4.48
CA GLN A 101 -29.31 0.82 4.37
C GLN A 101 -29.49 -0.56 5.02
N ASN A 102 -28.59 -1.50 4.73
CA ASN A 102 -28.79 -2.90 5.10
C ASN A 102 -27.91 -3.35 6.27
N GLY A 103 -26.82 -2.62 6.55
CA GLY A 103 -25.86 -2.97 7.60
C GLY A 103 -25.07 -4.25 7.29
N TRP A 104 -25.03 -4.67 6.04
CA TRP A 104 -24.28 -5.83 5.57
C TRP A 104 -22.86 -5.47 5.17
N GLY A 105 -22.56 -4.18 4.96
CA GLY A 105 -21.30 -3.72 4.37
C GLY A 105 -21.30 -3.84 2.85
N MET A 106 -20.57 -2.95 2.19
CA MET A 106 -20.51 -2.89 0.72
C MET A 106 -19.56 -3.96 0.17
N ARG A 107 -20.10 -5.12 -0.20
CA ARG A 107 -19.32 -6.25 -0.75
C ARG A 107 -20.06 -6.90 -1.92
N PHE A 108 -19.33 -7.51 -2.86
CA PHE A 108 -19.97 -8.43 -3.78
C PHE A 108 -20.32 -9.73 -3.06
N ARG A 109 -21.56 -10.19 -3.25
CA ARG A 109 -22.03 -11.48 -2.78
C ARG A 109 -22.83 -12.14 -3.89
N LYS A 110 -22.59 -13.42 -4.11
CA LYS A 110 -23.48 -14.24 -4.94
C LYS A 110 -24.69 -14.61 -4.07
N GLY A 111 -25.89 -14.30 -4.57
CA GLY A 111 -27.17 -14.70 -3.96
C GLY A 111 -27.38 -16.21 -4.02
#